data_AF-A0AAW9DL78-F1
#
_entry.id   AF-A0AAW9DL78-F1
#
_cell.length_a   1.000
_cell.length_b   1.000
_cell.length_c   1.000
_cell.angle_alpha   90.00
_cell.angle_beta   90.00
_cell.angle_gamma   90.00
#
_symmetry.space_group_name_H-M   'P 1'
#
loop_
_entity.id
_entity.type
_entity.pdbx_description
1 polymer ?
#
loop_
_entity_poly.entity_id
_entity_poly.type
_entity_poly.pdbx_seq_one_letter_code
_entity_poly.pdbx_strand_id
1 'polypeptide(L)' 'DSFGLDYNFKRFIFGTSNIRNQIMSQATDSANKNISQQVLTELDILVPPLLEQNAIGTFFSILDQQITLHQRKSI' A
#
# COMPACT_ATOMS: atom_id res chain seq x y z
N ASP A 1 0.76 -11.68 11.12
CA ASP A 1 0.51 -10.26 11.39
C ASP A 1 -0.86 -10.13 12.02
N SER A 2 -1.01 -9.31 13.05
CA SER A 2 -2.19 -9.17 13.91
C SER A 2 -3.46 -8.71 13.19
N PHE A 3 -3.34 -8.29 11.92
CA PHE A 3 -4.45 -7.81 11.08
C PHE A 3 -4.85 -8.79 9.95
N GLY A 4 -4.14 -9.91 9.76
CA GLY A 4 -4.54 -10.96 8.79
C GLY A 4 -4.47 -10.60 7.29
N LEU A 5 -3.95 -9.42 6.95
CA LEU A 5 -3.82 -8.93 5.57
C LEU A 5 -2.60 -9.49 4.84
N ASP A 6 -2.73 -9.75 3.52
CA ASP A 6 -1.63 -10.16 2.65
C ASP A 6 -0.54 -9.06 2.53
N TYR A 7 0.73 -9.48 2.41
CA TYR A 7 1.87 -8.57 2.35
C TYR A 7 1.93 -7.76 1.05
N ASN A 8 1.70 -8.40 -0.10
CA ASN A 8 1.75 -7.71 -1.39
C ASN A 8 0.55 -6.78 -1.53
N PHE A 9 -0.61 -7.21 -1.03
CA PHE A 9 -1.80 -6.38 -0.95
C PHE A 9 -1.57 -5.12 -0.10
N LYS A 10 -0.94 -5.22 1.08
CA LYS A 10 -0.56 -4.05 1.89
C LYS A 10 0.29 -3.06 1.11
N ARG A 11 1.35 -3.55 0.47
CA ARG A 11 2.26 -2.70 -0.31
C ARG A 11 1.50 -1.91 -1.38
N PHE A 12 0.53 -2.54 -2.03
CA PHE A 12 -0.29 -1.88 -3.03
C PHE A 12 -1.29 -0.89 -2.42
N ILE A 13 -2.06 -1.31 -1.41
CA ILE A 13 -3.16 -0.49 -0.87
C ILE A 13 -2.67 0.81 -0.23
N PHE A 14 -1.52 0.79 0.46
CA PHE A 14 -0.89 2.00 1.00
C PHE A 14 -0.35 2.95 -0.07
N GLY A 15 -0.13 2.45 -1.30
CA GLY A 15 0.25 3.25 -2.44
C GLY A 15 -0.91 3.98 -3.11
N THR A 16 -2.16 3.57 -2.84
CA THR A 16 -3.33 4.16 -3.50
C THR A 16 -3.58 5.59 -3.02
N SER A 17 -4.05 6.45 -3.92
CA SER A 17 -4.32 7.87 -3.62
C SER A 17 -5.32 8.05 -2.49
N ASN A 18 -6.31 7.15 -2.36
CA ASN A 18 -7.28 7.20 -1.27
C ASN A 18 -6.60 7.09 0.10
N ILE A 19 -5.80 6.04 0.30
CA ILE A 19 -5.12 5.81 1.58
C ILE A 19 -4.04 6.85 1.81
N ARG A 20 -3.30 7.22 0.76
CA ARG A 20 -2.29 8.27 0.84
C ARG A 20 -2.89 9.61 1.25
N ASN A 21 -4.07 9.96 0.73
CA ASN A 21 -4.76 11.20 1.09
C ASN A 21 -5.28 11.14 2.54
N GLN A 22 -5.83 10.02 2.99
CA GLN A 22 -6.25 9.85 4.38
C GLN A 22 -5.06 10.03 5.33
N ILE A 23 -3.94 9.33 5.07
CA ILE A 23 -2.70 9.46 5.86
C ILE A 23 -2.21 10.91 5.86
N MET A 24 -2.20 11.58 4.70
CA MET A 24 -1.74 12.96 4.60
C MET A 24 -2.67 13.96 5.29
N SER A 25 -3.98 13.70 5.34
CA SER A 25 -4.95 14.56 6.04
C SER A 25 -4.90 14.42 7.56
N GLN A 26 -4.46 13.26 8.06
CA GLN A 26 -4.35 12.96 9.49
C GLN A 26 -2.90 13.13 10.01
N ALA A 27 -1.92 13.28 9.12
CA ALA A 27 -0.54 13.54 9.49
C ALA A 27 -0.38 14.96 10.07
N THR A 28 0.52 15.09 11.04
CA THR A 28 0.84 16.39 11.65
C THR A 28 1.49 17.33 10.63
N ASP A 29 1.05 18.59 10.58
CA ASP A 29 1.53 19.63 9.67
C ASP A 29 2.89 20.22 10.09
N SER A 30 3.80 19.35 10.53
CA SER A 30 5.19 19.69 10.86
C SER A 30 6.10 19.44 9.66
N ALA A 31 7.21 20.17 9.57
CA ALA A 31 8.22 20.01 8.53
C ALA A 31 8.72 18.56 8.37
N ASN A 32 8.66 17.78 9.46
CA ASN A 32 8.75 16.33 9.45
C ASN A 32 7.34 15.75 9.67
N LYS A 33 6.70 15.28 8.60
CA LYS A 33 5.41 14.56 8.72
C LYS A 33 5.65 13.23 9.42
N ASN A 34 5.39 13.18 10.72
CA ASN A 34 5.47 11.94 11.48
C ASN A 34 4.10 11.25 11.43
N ILE A 35 4.06 9.99 11.02
CA ILE A 35 2.82 9.19 10.96
C ILE A 35 2.81 8.33 12.22
N SER A 36 1.91 8.64 13.15
CA SER A 36 1.74 7.82 14.36
C SER A 36 1.06 6.49 14.01
N GLN A 37 1.31 5.46 14.83
CA GLN A 37 0.64 4.16 14.68
C GLN A 37 -0.89 4.29 14.79
N GLN A 38 -1.38 5.33 15.50
CA GLN A 38 -2.80 5.63 15.66
C GLN A 38 -3.46 6.01 14.33
N VAL A 39 -2.80 6.87 13.54
CA VAL A 39 -3.29 7.24 12.20
C VAL A 39 -3.44 6.01 11.31
N LEU A 40 -2.52 5.04 11.41
CA LEU A 40 -2.60 3.81 10.63
C LEU A 40 -3.74 2.88 11.06
N THR A 41 -4.12 2.89 12.35
CA THR A 41 -5.26 2.11 12.86
C THR A 41 -6.61 2.77 12.59
N GLU A 42 -6.64 4.07 12.33
CA GLU A 42 -7.85 4.86 12.06
C GLU A 42 -8.19 4.94 10.55
N LEU A 43 -7.37 4.33 9.69
CA LEU A 43 -7.62 4.31 8.25
C LEU A 43 -8.90 3.54 7.92
N ASP A 44 -9.77 4.19 7.14
CA ASP A 44 -10.96 3.54 6.60
C ASP A 44 -10.60 2.89 5.25
N ILE A 45 -10.44 1.56 5.29
CA ILE A 45 -10.02 0.76 4.16
C ILE A 45 -11.03 -0.37 3.94
N LEU A 46 -11.55 -0.45 2.72
CA LEU A 46 -12.30 -1.62 2.30
C LEU A 46 -11.34 -2.77 2.00
N VAL A 47 -11.37 -3.78 2.85
CA VAL A 47 -10.51 -4.96 2.73
C VAL A 47 -11.28 -6.10 2.05
N PRO A 48 -10.88 -6.54 0.85
CA PRO A 48 -11.52 -7.68 0.18
C PRO A 48 -11.14 -9.01 0.84
N PRO A 49 -11.79 -10.14 0.49
CA PRO A 49 -11.43 -11.46 1.01
C PRO A 49 -9.97 -11.84 0.71
N LEU A 50 -9.36 -12.67 1.55
CA LEU A 50 -7.94 -13.04 1.44
C LEU A 50 -7.55 -13.62 0.06
N LEU A 51 -8.45 -14.39 -0.55
CA LEU A 51 -8.22 -14.96 -1.89
C LEU A 51 -8.07 -13.87 -2.96
N GLU A 52 -8.88 -12.82 -2.89
CA GLU A 52 -8.82 -11.67 -3.78
C GLU A 52 -7.61 -10.78 -3.47
N GLN A 53 -7.29 -10.58 -2.19
CA GLN A 53 -6.07 -9.88 -1.78
C GLN A 53 -4.82 -10.52 -2.38
N ASN A 54 -4.72 -11.85 -2.32
CA ASN A 54 -3.59 -12.60 -2.89
C ASN A 54 -3.53 -12.43 -4.41
N ALA A 55 -4.67 -12.54 -5.11
CA ALA A 55 -4.73 -12.37 -6.56
C ALA A 55 -4.28 -10.97 -6.99
N ILE A 56 -4.79 -9.93 -6.32
CA ILE A 56 -4.42 -8.52 -6.56
C ILE A 56 -2.93 -8.32 -6.26
N GLY A 57 -2.47 -8.76 -5.09
CA GLY A 57 -1.08 -8.59 -4.64
C GLY A 57 -0.09 -9.27 -5.59
N THR A 58 -0.36 -10.50 -6.00
CA THR A 58 0.47 -11.23 -6.98
C THR A 58 0.47 -10.53 -8.34
N PHE A 59 -0.69 -10.10 -8.83
CA PHE A 59 -0.78 -9.42 -10.12
C PHE A 59 0.09 -8.16 -10.19
N PHE A 60 -0.04 -7.26 -9.22
CA PHE A 60 0.76 -6.03 -9.17
C PHE A 60 2.24 -6.30 -8.89
N SER A 61 2.57 -7.34 -8.12
CA SER A 61 3.96 -7.76 -7.92
C SER A 61 4.64 -8.20 -9.21
N ILE A 62 3.94 -9.01 -10.03
CA ILE A 62 4.43 -9.44 -11.35
C ILE A 62 4.58 -8.23 -12.28
N LEU A 63 3.60 -7.32 -12.29
CA LEU A 63 3.66 -6.10 -13.09
C LEU A 63 4.89 -5.25 -12.73
N ASP A 64 5.13 -5.01 -11.44
CA ASP A 64 6.31 -4.29 -10.94
C ASP A 64 7.62 -4.95 -11.41
N GLN A 65 7.69 -6.29 -11.35
CA GLN A 65 8.84 -7.05 -11.84
C GLN A 65 9.05 -6.87 -13.34
N GLN A 66 7.97 -6.93 -14.14
CA GLN A 66 8.05 -6.73 -15.58
C GLN A 66 8.49 -5.32 -15.95
N ILE A 67 7.96 -4.30 -15.27
CA ILE A 67 8.38 -2.90 -15.44
C ILE A 67 9.87 -2.76 -15.09
N THR A 68 10.29 -3.32 -13.95
CA THR A 68 11.69 -3.28 -13.51
C THR A 68 12.62 -3.95 -14.53
N LEU A 69 12.24 -5.11 -15.06
CA LEU A 69 13.00 -5.81 -16.10
C LEU A 69 13.09 -5.01 -17.39
N HIS A 70 11.98 -4.40 -17.83
CA HIS A 70 11.96 -3.55 -19.02
C HIS A 70 12.86 -2.32 -18.84
N GLN A 71 12.76 -1.63 -17.71
CA GLN A 71 13.60 -0.48 -17.38
C GLN A 71 15.09 -0.82 -17.36
N ARG A 72 15.47 -1.98 -16.78
CA ARG A 72 16.87 -2.44 -16.77
C ARG A 72 17.43 -2.78 -18.15
N LYS A 73 16.60 -3.20 -19.09
CA LYS A 73 17.00 -3.47 -20.48
C LYS A 73 17.17 -2.20 -21.32
N SER A 74 16.56 -1.09 -20.89
CA SER A 74 16.63 0.19 -21.57
C SER A 74 17.78 1.08 -21.07
N ILE A 75 18.61 0.56 -20.15
CA ILE A 75 19.90 1.12 -19.70
C ILE A 75 20.99 0.39 -20.48
#